data_AF-A0A7C6UV08-F1
#
_entry.id   AF-A0A7C6UV08-F1
#
_cell.length_a   1.000
_cell.length_b   1.000
_cell.length_c   1.000
_cell.angle_alpha   90.00
_cell.angle_beta   90.00
_cell.angle_gamma   90.00
#
_symmetry.space_group_name_H-M   'P 1'
#
loop_
_entity.id
_entity.type
_entity.pdbx_description
1 polymer ?
#
loop_
_entity_poly.entity_id
_entity_poly.type
_entity_poly.pdbx_seq_one_letter_code
_entity_poly.pdbx_strand_id
1 'polypeptide(L)' 'AKAYYQLKPEKGVGLIIGNEGQGISQAIVEIAKEKVYIPIDKRSESLNAAIAAGVLLFYLKEHLG' A
#
# COMPACT_ATOMS: atom_id res chain seq x y z
N ALA A 1 4.51 -7.48 -6.58
CA ALA A 1 4.46 -6.33 -5.66
C ALA A 1 5.88 -5.97 -5.23
N LYS A 2 6.14 -4.71 -4.86
CA LYS A 2 7.45 -4.23 -4.40
C LYS A 2 7.34 -3.59 -3.01
N ALA A 3 8.45 -3.43 -2.30
CA ALA A 3 8.41 -2.70 -1.03
C ALA A 3 7.96 -1.25 -1.28
N TYR A 4 7.14 -0.68 -0.40
CA TYR A 4 6.54 0.64 -0.63
C TYR A 4 7.58 1.75 -0.86
N TYR A 5 8.73 1.68 -0.19
CA TYR A 5 9.82 2.66 -0.36
C TYR A 5 10.55 2.56 -1.71
N GLN A 6 10.26 1.55 -2.53
CA GLN A 6 10.75 1.42 -3.91
C GLN A 6 9.80 2.05 -4.92
N LEU A 7 8.63 2.52 -4.48
CA LEU A 7 7.72 3.30 -5.31
C LEU A 7 8.32 4.69 -5.55
N LYS A 8 8.12 5.24 -6.75
CA LYS A 8 8.35 6.66 -7.02
C LYS A 8 6.98 7.30 -7.24
N PRO A 9 6.40 7.98 -6.25
CA PRO A 9 5.06 8.54 -6.38
C PRO A 9 5.00 9.63 -7.46
N GLU A 10 3.92 9.64 -8.22
CA GLU A 10 3.60 10.67 -9.22
C GLU A 10 2.38 11.48 -8.73
N LYS A 11 2.18 12.70 -9.25
CA LYS A 11 0.97 13.48 -8.91
C LYS A 11 -0.29 12.73 -9.35
N GLY A 12 -1.37 12.87 -8.57
CA GLY A 12 -2.66 12.22 -8.86
C GLY A 12 -2.73 10.75 -8.44
N VAL A 13 -2.00 10.34 -7.40
CA VAL A 13 -2.05 8.98 -6.86
C VAL A 13 -3.32 8.74 -6.03
N GLY A 14 -3.97 7.61 -6.29
CA GLY A 14 -4.98 7.02 -5.41
C GLY A 14 -4.39 5.86 -4.60
N LEU A 15 -4.58 5.87 -3.28
CA LEU A 15 -4.20 4.76 -2.40
C LEU A 15 -5.40 3.85 -2.18
N ILE A 16 -5.21 2.54 -2.39
CA ILE A 16 -6.24 1.51 -2.18
C ILE A 16 -5.73 0.56 -1.10
N ILE A 17 -6.51 0.41 -0.03
CA ILE A 17 -6.23 -0.52 1.07
C ILE A 17 -7.37 -1.53 1.12
N GLY A 18 -7.02 -2.81 1.14
CA GLY A 18 -7.97 -3.91 1.32
C GLY A 18 -8.41 -4.04 2.78
N ASN A 19 -9.55 -4.66 3.01
CA ASN A 19 -9.96 -4.98 4.38
C ASN A 19 -9.12 -6.14 4.95
N GLU A 20 -9.13 -6.32 6.27
CA GLU A 20 -8.30 -7.31 6.97
C GLU A 20 -8.63 -8.78 6.64
N GLY A 21 -9.86 -9.07 6.19
CA GLY A 21 -10.30 -10.44 5.96
C GLY A 21 -10.15 -10.94 4.53
N GLN A 22 -10.49 -10.09 3.56
CA GLN A 22 -10.58 -10.42 2.13
C GLN A 22 -9.52 -9.67 1.30
N GLY A 23 -8.84 -8.69 1.89
CA GLY A 23 -7.86 -7.89 1.16
C GLY A 23 -8.50 -7.01 0.09
N ILE A 24 -7.79 -6.82 -1.01
CA ILE A 24 -8.22 -6.00 -2.15
C ILE A 24 -8.93 -6.92 -3.16
N SER A 25 -10.07 -6.48 -3.70
CA SER A 25 -10.77 -7.25 -4.72
C SER A 25 -9.91 -7.43 -5.98
N GLN A 26 -10.02 -8.60 -6.61
CA GLN A 26 -9.21 -8.96 -7.76
C GLN A 26 -9.39 -7.98 -8.95
N ALA A 27 -10.61 -7.50 -9.18
CA ALA A 27 -10.89 -6.50 -10.21
C ALA A 27 -10.12 -5.18 -10.00
N ILE A 28 -9.94 -4.76 -8.74
CA ILE A 28 -9.14 -3.58 -8.41
C ILE A 28 -7.65 -3.86 -8.56
N VAL A 29 -7.20 -5.05 -8.17
CA VAL A 29 -5.81 -5.50 -8.34
C VAL A 29 -5.40 -5.55 -9.82
N GLU A 30 -6.33 -5.81 -10.74
CA GLU A 30 -6.08 -5.87 -12.18
C GLU A 30 -5.90 -4.49 -12.82
N ILE A 31 -6.59 -3.47 -12.32
CA ILE A 31 -6.50 -2.09 -12.84
C ILE A 31 -5.44 -1.23 -12.10
N ALA A 32 -4.91 -1.72 -10.98
CA ALA A 32 -3.92 -0.98 -10.20
C ALA A 32 -2.58 -0.87 -10.95
N LYS A 33 -2.10 0.37 -11.15
CA LYS A 33 -0.80 0.66 -11.79
C LYS A 33 0.38 0.10 -10.99
N GLU A 34 0.29 0.15 -9.68
CA GLU A 34 1.36 -0.25 -8.77
C GLU A 34 0.82 -1.13 -7.65
N LYS A 35 1.60 -2.15 -7.27
CA LYS A 35 1.30 -3.03 -6.13
C LYS A 35 2.47 -2.98 -5.17
N VAL A 36 2.21 -2.48 -3.96
CA VAL A 36 3.24 -2.31 -2.93
C VAL A 36 2.89 -3.08 -1.66
N TYR A 37 3.91 -3.37 -0.86
CA TYR A 37 3.74 -3.94 0.48
C TYR A 37 4.66 -3.24 1.49
N ILE A 38 4.27 -3.28 2.77
CA ILE A 38 5.11 -2.86 3.89
C ILE A 38 5.96 -4.07 4.28
N PRO A 39 7.30 -3.98 4.21
CA PRO A 39 8.14 -5.07 4.68
C PRO A 39 7.94 -5.28 6.19
N ILE A 40 7.59 -6.51 6.57
CA ILE A 40 7.43 -6.95 7.96
C ILE A 40 8.22 -8.23 8.17
N ASP A 41 8.56 -8.55 9.42
CA ASP A 41 9.13 -9.86 9.76
C ASP A 41 8.14 -10.96 9.38
N LYS A 42 8.62 -12.04 8.75
CA LYS A 42 7.79 -13.16 8.28
C LYS A 42 7.07 -13.90 9.41
N ARG A 43 7.52 -13.72 10.66
CA ARG A 43 6.91 -14.30 11.86
C ARG A 43 5.81 -13.41 12.45
N SER A 44 5.65 -12.19 11.94
CA SER A 44 4.64 -11.24 12.38
C SER A 44 3.39 -11.32 11.50
N GLU A 45 2.24 -11.04 12.11
CA GLU A 45 1.01 -10.84 11.37
C GLU A 45 1.06 -9.53 10.57
N SER A 46 0.17 -9.42 9.59
CA SER A 46 -0.01 -8.17 8.85
C SER A 46 -0.50 -7.06 9.79
N LEU A 47 -0.12 -5.82 9.48
CA LEU A 47 -0.66 -4.65 10.16
C LEU A 47 -2.17 -4.53 9.89
N ASN A 48 -2.92 -3.92 10.81
CA ASN A 48 -4.30 -3.58 10.52
C ASN A 48 -4.39 -2.56 9.36
N ALA A 49 -5.56 -2.48 8.71
CA ALA A 49 -5.71 -1.65 7.51
C ALA A 49 -5.44 -0.17 7.80
N ALA A 50 -5.86 0.33 8.97
CA ALA A 50 -5.68 1.72 9.37
C ALA A 50 -4.20 2.12 9.55
N ILE A 51 -3.39 1.27 10.21
CA ILE A 51 -1.95 1.52 10.41
C ILE A 51 -1.21 1.37 9.09
N ALA A 52 -1.54 0.36 8.27
CA ALA A 52 -0.97 0.22 6.94
C ALA A 52 -1.27 1.45 6.06
N ALA A 53 -2.51 1.95 6.09
CA ALA A 53 -2.89 3.18 5.40
C ALA A 53 -2.07 4.38 5.91
N GLY A 54 -1.94 4.54 7.23
CA GLY A 54 -1.18 5.63 7.84
C GLY A 54 0.29 5.67 7.39
N VAL A 55 0.97 4.53 7.41
CA VAL A 55 2.36 4.41 6.94
C VAL A 55 2.49 4.82 5.46
N LEU A 56 1.60 4.31 4.62
CA LEU A 56 1.65 4.56 3.18
C LEU A 56 1.28 6.01 2.83
N LEU A 57 0.27 6.58 3.49
CA LEU A 57 -0.13 7.97 3.29
C LEU A 57 0.99 8.94 3.70
N PHE A 58 1.69 8.66 4.80
CA PHE A 58 2.80 9.51 5.24
C PHE A 58 3.95 9.46 4.23
N TYR A 59 4.32 8.26 3.78
CA TYR A 59 5.32 8.09 2.73
C TYR A 59 4.93 8.83 1.44
N LEU A 60 3.69 8.67 0.97
CA LEU A 60 3.18 9.37 -0.20
C LEU A 60 3.25 10.88 -0.02
N LYS A 61 2.83 11.41 1.14
CA LYS A 61 2.88 12.86 1.43
C LYS A 61 4.30 13.42 1.34
N GLU A 62 5.30 12.70 1.84
CA GLU A 62 6.70 13.16 1.83
C GLU A 62 7.36 13.10 0.45
N HIS A 63 6.85 12.24 -0.44
CA HIS A 63 7.48 11.94 -1.73
C HIS A 63 6.64 12.40 -2.94
N LEU A 64 5.41 12.89 -2.70
CA LEU A 64 4.63 13.66 -3.66
C LEU A 64 5.08 15.12 -3.58
N GLY A 65 5.75 15.58 -4.63
CA GLY A 65 6.21 16.97 -4.74
C GLY A 65 5.10 18.00 -4.89
#